data_AF-A0A7Y9PFZ1-F1
#
_entry.id   AF-A0A7Y9PFZ1-F1
#
_cell.length_a   1.000
_cell.length_b   1.000
_cell.length_c   1.000
_cell.angle_alpha   90.00
_cell.angle_beta   90.00
_cell.angle_gamma   90.00
#
_symmetry.space_group_name_H-M   'P 1'
#
loop_
_entity.id
_entity.type
_entity.pdbx_description
1 polymer ?
#
loop_
_entity_poly.entity_id
_entity_poly.type
_entity_poly.pdbx_seq_one_letter_code
_entity_poly.pdbx_strand_id
1 'polypeptide(L)' 'MKINVVKDKSGKTIATFESASGDGPKLVPVLPEGHKVEQLEVAANYQSNLGSIYA' A
#
# COMPACT_ATOMS: atom_id res chain seq x y z
N MET A 1 -4.76 11.04 -0.60
CA MET A 1 -4.98 9.74 0.09
C MET A 1 -3.62 9.13 0.42
N LYS A 2 -3.52 8.12 1.29
CA LYS A 2 -2.24 7.44 1.57
C LYS A 2 -2.27 6.00 1.10
N ILE A 3 -1.16 5.52 0.54
CA ILE A 3 -0.92 4.10 0.25
C ILE A 3 0.19 3.58 1.15
N ASN A 4 0.18 2.27 1.39
CA ASN A 4 1.28 1.60 2.07
C ASN A 4 2.27 1.08 1.03
N VAL A 5 3.54 1.32 1.27
CA VAL A 5 4.66 0.87 0.44
C VAL A 5 5.52 -0.06 1.27
N VAL A 6 5.72 -1.29 0.78
CA VAL A 6 6.63 -2.26 1.41
C VAL A 6 8.03 -2.01 0.88
N LYS A 7 8.96 -1.74 1.80
CA LYS A 7 10.39 -1.63 1.55
C LYS A 7 11.10 -2.90 2.03
N ASP A 8 12.02 -3.40 1.22
CA ASP A 8 12.95 -4.44 1.66
C ASP A 8 14.05 -3.86 2.57
N LYS A 9 14.94 -4.74 3.05
CA LYS A 9 16.08 -4.37 3.91
C LYS A 9 17.05 -3.38 3.26
N SER A 10 17.03 -3.23 1.93
CA SER A 10 17.85 -2.26 1.19
C SER A 10 17.15 -0.92 0.98
N GLY A 11 15.89 -0.79 1.41
CA GLY A 11 15.06 0.40 1.18
C GLY A 11 14.38 0.41 -0.19
N LYS A 12 14.49 -0.67 -0.97
CA LYS A 12 13.83 -0.79 -2.28
C LYS A 12 12.35 -1.08 -2.09
N THR A 13 11.51 -0.40 -2.86
CA THR A 13 10.07 -0.72 -2.92
C THR A 13 9.86 -2.05 -3.63
N ILE A 14 9.16 -2.98 -2.98
CA ILE A 14 8.85 -4.31 -3.54
C ILE A 14 7.36 -4.57 -3.69
N ALA A 15 6.51 -3.84 -2.99
CA ALA A 15 5.05 -3.94 -3.10
C ALA A 15 4.37 -2.66 -2.63
N THR A 16 3.13 -2.47 -3.06
CA THR A 16 2.22 -1.42 -2.57
C THR A 16 0.86 -2.02 -2.27
N PHE A 17 0.19 -1.54 -1.22
CA PHE A 17 -1.17 -1.96 -0.89
C PHE A 17 -1.96 -0.84 -0.23
N GLU A 18 -3.28 -0.94 -0.31
CA GLU A 18 -4.21 -0.03 0.36
C GLU A 18 -4.65 -0.65 1.69
N SER A 19 -4.80 0.18 2.73
CA SER A 19 -5.46 -0.27 3.95
C SER A 19 -6.95 -0.45 3.67
N ALA A 20 -7.50 -1.59 4.06
CA ALA A 20 -8.94 -1.80 3.99
C ALA A 20 -9.68 -0.70 4.78
N SER A 21 -10.67 -0.08 4.15
CA SER A 21 -11.59 0.87 4.79
C SER A 21 -12.90 0.17 5.14
N GLY A 22 -13.39 0.33 6.37
CA GLY A 22 -14.59 -0.32 6.90
C GLY A 22 -14.37 -1.11 8.20
N ASP A 23 -15.47 -1.65 8.73
CA ASP A 23 -15.53 -2.37 10.02
C ASP A 23 -15.32 -3.90 9.89
N GLY A 24 -14.94 -4.35 8.70
CA GLY A 24 -14.64 -5.76 8.44
C GLY A 24 -13.23 -6.19 8.91
N PRO A 25 -12.93 -7.50 8.84
CA PRO A 25 -11.59 -8.01 9.14
C PRO A 25 -10.51 -7.31 8.32
N LYS A 26 -9.46 -6.84 8.98
CA LYS A 26 -8.33 -6.16 8.35
C LYS A 26 -7.19 -7.15 8.15
N LEU A 27 -6.78 -7.35 6.90
CA LEU A 27 -5.59 -8.12 6.58
C LEU A 27 -4.37 -7.22 6.71
N VAL A 28 -3.44 -7.59 7.59
CA VAL A 28 -2.14 -6.94 7.73
C VAL A 28 -1.08 -7.89 7.20
N PRO A 29 -0.23 -7.48 6.25
CA PRO A 29 0.79 -8.36 5.72
C PRO A 29 1.85 -8.70 6.78
N VAL A 30 2.22 -9.96 6.84
CA VAL A 30 3.39 -10.41 7.61
C VAL A 30 4.63 -10.07 6.81
N LEU A 31 5.51 -9.27 7.40
CA LEU A 31 6.74 -8.83 6.75
C LEU A 31 7.92 -9.73 7.13
N PRO A 32 8.77 -10.14 6.17
CA PRO A 32 10.04 -10.75 6.51
C PRO A 32 10.92 -9.79 7.34
N GLU A 33 11.89 -10.33 8.07
CA GLU A 33 12.78 -9.52 8.90
C GLU A 33 13.48 -8.41 8.09
N GLY A 34 13.62 -7.23 8.71
CA GLY A 34 14.25 -6.06 8.10
C GLY A 34 13.41 -5.35 7.02
N HIS A 35 12.24 -5.88 6.66
CA HIS A 35 11.29 -5.18 5.80
C HIS A 35 10.44 -4.22 6.62
N LYS A 36 9.95 -3.15 5.98
CA LYS A 36 9.09 -2.15 6.63
C LYS A 36 8.00 -1.66 5.70
N VAL A 37 6.94 -1.13 6.30
CA VAL A 37 5.88 -0.42 5.59
C VAL A 37 6.03 1.07 5.83
N GLU A 38 6.00 1.84 4.74
CA GLU A 38 5.98 3.31 4.75
C GLU A 38 4.67 3.81 4.15
N GLN A 39 4.08 4.83 4.77
CA GLN A 39 2.90 5.49 4.22
C GLN A 39 3.31 6.63 3.31
N LEU A 40 2.84 6.59 2.07
CA LEU A 40 3.11 7.63 1.09
C LEU A 40 1.81 8.33 0.71
N GLU A 41 1.84 9.66 0.74
CA GLU A 41 0.73 10.47 0.26
C GLU A 41 0.73 10.49 -1.26
N VAL A 42 -0.43 10.21 -1.86
CA VAL A 42 -0.62 10.18 -3.31
C VAL A 42 -1.69 11.18 -3.73
N ALA A 43 -1.59 11.56 -5.01
CA ALA A 43 -2.47 12.52 -5.64
C ALA A 43 -3.96 12.12 -5.52
N ALA A 44 -4.83 13.13 -5.49
CA ALA A 44 -6.27 12.94 -5.28
C ALA A 44 -6.93 12.08 -6.36
N ASN A 45 -6.40 12.08 -7.59
CA ASN A 45 -6.93 11.31 -8.72
C ASN A 45 -6.46 9.84 -8.73
N TYR A 46 -5.66 9.39 -7.77
CA TYR A 46 -5.07 8.06 -7.76
C TYR A 46 -6.13 6.93 -7.85
N GLN A 47 -7.20 6.98 -7.05
CA GLN A 47 -8.28 5.98 -7.09
C GLN A 47 -8.98 5.92 -8.46
N SER A 48 -9.25 7.08 -9.07
CA SER A 48 -9.86 7.12 -10.40
C SER A 48 -8.95 6.47 -11.46
N ASN A 49 -7.63 6.67 -11.32
CA ASN A 49 -6.67 6.08 -12.25
C ASN A 49 -6.58 4.55 -12.07
N LEU A 50 -6.59 4.05 -10.83
CA LEU A 50 -6.64 2.60 -10.58
C LEU A 50 -7.91 1.97 -11.18
N GLY A 51 -9.07 2.60 -10.97
CA GLY A 51 -10.32 2.16 -11.58
C GLY A 51 -10.22 2.03 -13.09
N SER A 52 -9.54 2.95 -13.78
CA SER A 52 -9.36 2.88 -15.24
C SER A 52 -8.43 1.77 -15.73
N ILE A 53 -7.54 1.25 -14.89
CA ILE A 53 -6.60 0.17 -15.24
C ILE A 53 -7.25 -1.21 -15.06
N TYR A 54 -8.13 -1.34 -14.07
CA TYR A 54 -8.77 -2.60 -13.69
C TYR A 54 -10.24 -2.72 -14.14
N ALA A 55 -10.78 -1.72 -14.87
CA ALA A 55 -12.12 -1.72 -15.43
C ALA A 55 -12.25 -2.58 -16.70
#